data_AF-M1NFV8-F1
#
_entry.id   AF-M1NFV8-F1
#
_cell.length_a   1.000
_cell.length_b   1.000
_cell.length_c   1.000
_cell.angle_alpha   90.00
_cell.angle_beta   90.00
_cell.angle_gamma   90.00
#
_symmetry.space_group_name_H-M   'P 1'
#
loop_
_entity.id
_entity.type
_entity.pdbx_description
1 polymer ?
#
loop_
_entity_poly.entity_id
_entity_poly.type
_entity_poly.pdbx_seq_one_letter_code
_entity_poly.pdbx_strand_id
1 'polypeptide(L)'
;MMPNKNNCCFRVLYFFTLFVLSTGFGLYLWNKILLPFHNPDNIIGPLSLAGLNPNNDILRFALFMAFPPVLVFISSFLIRKENTFRTRSSLTKRQQTKHLPWFIVITSLLLSLATPTYHASGTFDTFHEGETLGAAMSLQEGKVPYRDVLFSHGVFHDPLRSIIAMELFGKSIGATRALTSLIKVLSFVCLGLLILRLFNNNGTWALLTFFIMFLVIPKETFIVLPRDLISFSYLILLTAVPGLPPKRYSYLTISILSFLLAYMPIVSFGITIDRAFYITALYILLCPVLFLGFFRKTPWRSLFVRYSFLGVLVGMLSLTILLQGAVSDFVQFVFVHIPKTKEFADGLLFPVFTPRYLTILLLLSSICYWLATRLLCTLVTKKQYVLHFLVFWRKYFNAIVLFLVAVFCFRNALGRSDDEHLAYSSLFPILAFLYIAIHYYIDRHINALWYKRITLLIILTAGLYSISTLINISSIKSITDNFPIYTKDSEFIPPEYKSTISFLTTNLTGDEKFITLTNEASWYYFIDQACPTRFPLVWFALSQKNQKIFIESIGRQNIRFILYRNRHWANNIDEITNEERLPLLFNYVSENYHPLVNIDGNEIWERNITAQ
;
A
#
# COMPACT_ATOMS: atom_id res chain seq x y z
N MET A 1 -21.47 20.19 -44.19
CA MET A 1 -20.27 20.83 -43.60
C MET A 1 -19.44 19.78 -42.86
N MET A 2 -18.36 19.31 -43.46
CA MET A 2 -17.37 18.46 -42.76
C MET A 2 -16.60 19.32 -41.74
N PRO A 3 -16.38 18.85 -40.50
CA PRO A 3 -15.56 19.58 -39.54
C PRO A 3 -14.12 19.66 -40.05
N ASN A 4 -13.61 20.87 -40.18
CA ASN A 4 -12.28 21.20 -40.69
C ASN A 4 -11.19 20.54 -39.83
N LYS A 5 -10.40 19.60 -40.38
CA LYS A 5 -9.34 18.84 -39.66
C LYS A 5 -8.33 19.77 -38.96
N ASN A 6 -8.07 20.95 -39.54
CA ASN A 6 -7.15 21.95 -38.99
C ASN A 6 -7.55 22.45 -37.59
N ASN A 7 -8.86 22.48 -37.28
CA ASN A 7 -9.35 22.88 -35.96
C ASN A 7 -9.13 21.81 -34.88
N CYS A 8 -8.90 20.55 -35.23
CA CYS A 8 -8.66 19.48 -34.27
C CYS A 8 -7.20 19.48 -33.78
N CYS A 9 -6.24 19.57 -34.72
CA CYS A 9 -4.81 19.63 -34.41
C CYS A 9 -4.47 20.85 -33.56
N PHE A 10 -5.01 22.03 -33.89
CA PHE A 10 -4.80 23.24 -33.10
C PHE A 10 -5.30 23.10 -31.65
N ARG A 11 -6.45 22.43 -31.43
CA ARG A 11 -6.99 22.19 -30.09
C ARG A 11 -6.12 21.25 -29.26
N VAL A 12 -5.65 20.16 -29.87
CA VAL A 12 -4.76 19.20 -29.18
C VAL A 12 -3.47 19.90 -28.77
N LEU A 13 -2.87 20.67 -29.68
CA LEU A 13 -1.65 21.44 -29.40
C LEU A 13 -1.87 22.48 -28.29
N TYR A 14 -3.01 23.16 -28.30
CA TYR A 14 -3.38 24.14 -27.27
C TYR A 14 -3.47 23.50 -25.87
N PHE A 15 -4.26 22.44 -25.70
CA PHE A 15 -4.38 21.75 -24.41
C PHE A 15 -3.06 21.10 -23.98
N PHE A 16 -2.26 20.59 -24.91
CA PHE A 16 -0.94 20.07 -24.60
C PHE A 16 -0.01 21.18 -24.10
N THR A 17 -0.02 22.35 -24.75
CA THR A 17 0.79 23.51 -24.34
C THR A 17 0.41 23.99 -22.94
N LEU A 18 -0.89 24.07 -22.63
CA LEU A 18 -1.33 24.43 -21.27
C LEU A 18 -0.82 23.44 -20.22
N PHE A 19 -0.86 22.14 -20.51
CA PHE A 19 -0.32 21.12 -19.62
C PHE A 19 1.19 21.32 -19.40
N VAL A 20 1.98 21.48 -20.46
CA VAL A 20 3.44 21.68 -20.36
C VAL A 20 3.80 22.96 -19.60
N LEU A 21 3.11 24.08 -19.87
CA LEU A 21 3.38 25.34 -19.18
C LEU A 21 3.03 25.27 -17.69
N SER A 22 1.90 24.65 -17.33
CA SER A 22 1.47 24.52 -15.94
C SER A 22 2.34 23.54 -15.14
N THR A 23 2.77 22.42 -15.73
CA THR A 23 3.71 21.51 -15.07
C THR A 23 5.09 22.15 -14.93
N GLY A 24 5.59 22.85 -15.95
CA GLY A 24 6.84 23.62 -15.86
C GLY A 24 6.81 24.68 -14.76
N PHE A 25 5.69 25.40 -14.62
CA PHE A 25 5.48 26.34 -13.52
C PHE A 25 5.45 25.65 -12.16
N GLY A 26 4.79 24.49 -12.05
CA GLY A 26 4.80 23.67 -10.84
C GLY A 26 6.21 23.24 -10.42
N LEU A 27 7.04 22.79 -11.37
CA LEU A 27 8.45 22.45 -11.11
C LEU A 27 9.26 23.67 -10.66
N TYR A 28 9.06 24.83 -11.29
CA TYR A 28 9.72 26.07 -10.90
C TYR A 28 9.41 26.49 -9.46
N LEU A 29 8.18 26.28 -9.00
CA LEU A 29 7.76 26.60 -7.64
C LEU A 29 8.14 25.55 -6.59
N TRP A 30 8.49 24.32 -7.00
CA TRP A 30 8.68 23.20 -6.08
C TRP A 30 9.63 23.52 -4.91
N ASN A 31 10.83 23.98 -5.22
CA ASN A 31 11.85 24.32 -4.21
C ASN A 31 11.56 25.62 -3.44
N LYS A 32 10.56 26.41 -3.87
CA LYS A 32 10.17 27.67 -3.22
C LYS A 32 9.11 27.49 -2.15
N ILE A 33 8.46 26.32 -2.11
CA ILE A 33 7.43 25.99 -1.13
C ILE A 33 8.13 25.41 0.10
N LEU A 34 8.12 26.16 1.20
CA LEU A 34 8.70 25.79 2.49
C LEU A 34 7.73 26.19 3.61
N LEU A 35 7.33 25.20 4.41
CA LEU A 35 6.57 25.38 5.64
C LEU A 35 7.53 25.54 6.83
N PRO A 36 7.11 26.26 7.89
CA PRO A 36 7.92 26.43 9.09
C PRO A 36 8.18 25.08 9.77
N PHE A 37 9.42 24.82 10.17
CA PHE A 37 9.80 23.59 10.85
C PHE A 37 9.42 23.63 12.34
N HIS A 38 8.89 22.51 12.85
CA HIS A 38 8.55 22.33 14.26
C HIS A 38 8.57 20.84 14.61
N ASN A 39 9.45 20.42 15.55
CA ASN A 39 9.61 19.03 15.99
C ASN A 39 9.44 18.95 17.52
N PRO A 40 8.20 18.90 18.03
CA PRO A 40 7.94 19.01 19.47
C PRO A 40 8.35 17.75 20.25
N ASP A 41 8.40 16.60 19.58
CA ASP A 41 8.72 15.31 20.21
C ASP A 41 10.22 14.97 20.16
N ASN A 42 11.06 15.90 19.65
CA ASN A 42 12.50 15.78 19.49
C ASN A 42 12.92 14.47 18.78
N ILE A 43 12.16 14.06 17.77
CA ILE A 43 12.44 12.85 17.00
C ILE A 43 13.61 13.11 16.07
N ILE A 44 14.61 12.24 16.11
CA ILE A 44 15.81 12.32 15.28
C ILE A 44 15.60 11.42 14.06
N GLY A 45 15.69 12.03 12.89
CA GLY A 45 15.54 11.41 11.57
C GLY A 45 15.92 12.40 10.46
N PRO A 46 15.92 11.98 9.19
CA PRO A 46 16.54 12.76 8.11
C PRO A 46 15.95 14.16 7.94
N LEU A 47 14.62 14.29 7.94
CA LEU A 47 13.95 15.60 7.83
C LEU A 47 14.20 16.48 9.06
N SER A 48 14.25 15.89 10.26
CA SER A 48 14.54 16.61 11.49
C SER A 48 15.95 17.19 11.49
N LEU A 49 16.95 16.39 11.07
CA LEU A 49 18.34 16.84 10.94
C LEU A 49 18.50 17.93 9.88
N ALA A 50 17.73 17.84 8.78
CA ALA A 50 17.69 18.86 7.74
C ALA A 50 16.87 20.12 8.12
N GLY A 51 16.17 20.12 9.25
CA GLY A 51 15.28 21.23 9.66
C GLY A 51 14.11 21.45 8.69
N LEU A 52 13.59 20.38 8.09
CA LEU A 52 12.53 20.44 7.08
C LEU A 52 11.17 20.00 7.64
N ASN A 53 10.12 20.77 7.35
CA ASN A 53 8.76 20.39 7.71
C ASN A 53 8.31 19.16 6.88
N PRO A 54 7.82 18.08 7.51
CA PRO A 54 7.42 16.88 6.78
C PRO A 54 6.23 17.04 5.83
N ASN A 55 5.41 18.08 6.01
CA ASN A 55 4.29 18.37 5.12
C ASN A 55 4.69 19.14 3.85
N ASN A 56 5.98 19.50 3.70
CA ASN A 56 6.47 20.21 2.52
C ASN A 56 6.15 19.45 1.23
N ASP A 57 6.47 18.16 1.17
CA ASP A 57 6.32 17.37 -0.05
C ASP A 57 4.85 17.07 -0.36
N ILE A 58 3.99 16.94 0.65
CA ILE A 58 2.54 16.84 0.48
C ILE A 58 1.99 18.11 -0.17
N LEU A 59 2.37 19.29 0.34
CA LEU A 59 1.91 20.58 -0.18
C LEU A 59 2.44 20.82 -1.60
N ARG A 60 3.72 20.57 -1.84
CA ARG A 60 4.35 20.65 -3.16
C ARG A 60 3.65 19.76 -4.18
N PHE A 61 3.39 18.52 -3.82
CA PHE A 61 2.62 17.58 -4.62
C PHE A 61 1.20 18.09 -4.91
N ALA A 62 0.47 18.54 -3.90
CA ALA A 62 -0.89 19.03 -4.06
C ALA A 62 -0.96 20.23 -5.02
N LEU A 63 -0.03 21.19 -4.88
CA LEU A 63 0.05 22.36 -5.77
C LEU A 63 0.44 21.95 -7.20
N PHE A 64 1.44 21.07 -7.35
CA PHE A 64 1.86 20.54 -8.65
C PHE A 64 0.69 19.87 -9.39
N MET A 65 -0.10 19.07 -8.69
CA MET A 65 -1.28 18.39 -9.22
C MET A 65 -2.42 19.35 -9.57
N ALA A 66 -2.56 20.46 -8.84
CA ALA A 66 -3.63 21.43 -9.02
C ALA A 66 -3.38 22.41 -10.19
N PHE A 67 -2.12 22.74 -10.51
CA PHE A 67 -1.82 23.75 -11.53
C PHE A 67 -2.41 23.44 -12.92
N PRO A 68 -2.25 22.24 -13.50
CA PRO A 68 -2.78 21.99 -14.84
C PRO A 68 -4.31 22.04 -14.92
N PRO A 69 -5.07 21.41 -14.00
CA PRO A 69 -6.52 21.61 -13.93
C PRO A 69 -6.91 23.08 -13.83
N VAL A 70 -6.34 23.83 -12.87
CA VAL A 70 -6.68 25.25 -12.63
C VAL A 70 -6.46 26.09 -13.89
N LEU A 71 -5.32 25.93 -14.56
CA LEU A 71 -5.03 26.68 -15.78
C LEU A 71 -6.01 26.35 -16.90
N VAL A 72 -6.40 25.08 -17.04
CA VAL A 72 -7.43 24.69 -18.03
C VAL A 72 -8.80 25.27 -17.69
N PHE A 73 -9.20 25.28 -16.42
CA PHE A 73 -10.43 25.94 -15.97
C PHE A 73 -10.41 27.43 -16.33
N ILE A 74 -9.38 28.18 -15.94
CA ILE A 74 -9.21 29.61 -16.26
C ILE A 74 -9.29 29.84 -17.77
N SER A 75 -8.54 29.06 -18.54
CA SER A 75 -8.50 29.21 -19.99
C SER A 75 -9.86 28.94 -20.67
N SER A 76 -10.64 28.01 -20.12
CA SER A 76 -11.98 27.68 -20.63
C SER A 76 -13.00 28.80 -20.39
N PHE A 77 -12.87 29.53 -19.28
CA PHE A 77 -13.69 30.72 -19.00
C PHE A 77 -13.38 31.86 -19.97
N LEU A 78 -12.11 32.04 -20.33
CA LEU A 78 -11.67 33.11 -21.24
C LEU A 78 -12.09 32.86 -22.69
N ILE A 79 -12.13 31.60 -23.16
CA ILE A 79 -12.33 31.27 -24.58
C ILE A 79 -13.81 31.19 -25.02
N ARG A 80 -14.79 31.15 -24.10
CA ARG A 80 -16.25 31.32 -24.33
C ARG A 80 -16.89 30.69 -25.60
N LYS A 81 -16.31 29.65 -26.19
CA LYS A 81 -16.85 28.99 -27.40
C LYS A 81 -17.46 27.64 -27.04
N GLU A 82 -18.77 27.49 -27.20
CA GLU A 82 -19.52 26.23 -26.96
C GLU A 82 -19.04 25.05 -27.83
N ASN A 83 -18.32 25.32 -28.92
CA ASN A 83 -17.92 24.33 -29.92
C ASN A 83 -16.55 23.65 -29.67
N THR A 84 -15.85 23.95 -28.56
CA THR A 84 -14.53 23.34 -28.26
C THR A 84 -14.61 21.89 -27.78
N PHE A 85 -15.74 21.43 -27.23
CA PHE A 85 -15.80 20.23 -26.40
C PHE A 85 -16.81 19.14 -26.84
N ARG A 86 -17.07 18.99 -28.15
CA ARG A 86 -17.91 17.90 -28.65
C ARG A 86 -17.12 16.60 -28.82
N THR A 87 -17.26 15.69 -27.87
CA THR A 87 -16.93 14.27 -28.09
C THR A 87 -18.15 13.53 -28.65
N ARG A 88 -18.06 12.99 -29.87
CA ARG A 88 -18.99 11.93 -30.32
C ARG A 88 -18.83 10.71 -29.39
N SER A 89 -19.90 10.00 -29.06
CA SER A 89 -19.82 8.69 -28.40
C SER A 89 -20.66 7.69 -29.17
N SER A 90 -20.02 6.73 -29.83
CA SER A 90 -20.66 5.50 -30.26
C SER A 90 -19.79 4.36 -29.74
N LEU A 91 -20.27 3.63 -28.74
CA LEU A 91 -19.68 2.38 -28.29
C LEU A 91 -20.23 1.29 -29.21
N THR A 92 -19.43 0.81 -30.15
CA THR A 92 -19.71 -0.45 -30.82
C THR A 92 -19.45 -1.58 -29.83
N LYS A 93 -20.51 -2.29 -29.41
CA LYS A 93 -20.36 -3.52 -28.63
C LYS A 93 -19.62 -4.54 -29.50
N ARG A 94 -18.40 -4.89 -29.11
CA ARG A 94 -17.64 -5.98 -29.75
C ARG A 94 -17.92 -7.29 -29.04
N GLN A 95 -17.90 -8.35 -29.82
CA GLN A 95 -18.15 -9.70 -29.33
C GLN A 95 -17.01 -10.12 -28.41
N GLN A 96 -17.35 -10.48 -27.18
CA GLN A 96 -16.40 -10.94 -26.17
C GLN A 96 -15.94 -12.36 -26.47
N THR A 97 -14.64 -12.62 -26.32
CA THR A 97 -14.10 -13.99 -26.36
C THR A 97 -14.33 -14.65 -25.01
N LYS A 98 -15.04 -15.79 -24.99
CA LYS A 98 -15.48 -16.46 -23.74
C LYS A 98 -14.32 -17.03 -22.90
N HIS A 99 -13.18 -17.35 -23.52
CA HIS A 99 -12.09 -18.08 -22.87
C HIS A 99 -10.97 -17.18 -22.32
N LEU A 100 -10.85 -15.96 -22.82
CA LEU A 100 -9.75 -15.06 -22.49
C LEU A 100 -9.75 -14.57 -21.01
N PRO A 101 -10.91 -14.45 -20.33
CA PRO A 101 -10.94 -14.23 -18.88
C PRO A 101 -10.31 -15.35 -18.04
N TRP A 102 -10.43 -16.61 -18.46
CA TRP A 102 -9.76 -17.71 -17.77
C TRP A 102 -8.25 -17.65 -17.96
N PHE A 103 -7.81 -17.27 -19.16
CA PHE A 103 -6.40 -17.16 -19.49
C PHE A 103 -5.67 -16.13 -18.60
N ILE A 104 -6.26 -14.96 -18.33
CA ILE A 104 -5.64 -13.97 -17.43
C ILE A 104 -5.59 -14.45 -15.98
N VAL A 105 -6.59 -15.20 -15.49
CA VAL A 105 -6.55 -15.77 -14.14
C VAL A 105 -5.41 -16.80 -14.04
N ILE A 106 -5.29 -17.70 -15.01
CA ILE A 106 -4.20 -18.67 -15.08
C ILE A 106 -2.84 -17.96 -15.19
N THR A 107 -2.73 -16.95 -16.07
CA THR A 107 -1.49 -16.17 -16.22
C THR A 107 -1.12 -15.47 -14.92
N SER A 108 -2.10 -14.93 -14.18
CA SER A 108 -1.89 -14.29 -12.88
C SER A 108 -1.36 -15.28 -11.84
N LEU A 109 -1.93 -16.49 -11.81
CA LEU A 109 -1.45 -17.58 -10.95
C LEU A 109 0.00 -17.95 -11.29
N LEU A 110 0.30 -18.22 -12.57
CA LEU A 110 1.65 -18.59 -12.99
C LEU A 110 2.67 -17.49 -12.69
N LEU A 111 2.35 -16.23 -12.98
CA LEU A 111 3.21 -15.10 -12.64
C LEU A 111 3.47 -14.99 -11.15
N SER A 112 2.45 -15.20 -10.31
CA SER A 112 2.60 -15.13 -8.86
C SER A 112 3.54 -16.20 -8.32
N LEU A 113 3.56 -17.39 -8.93
CA LEU A 113 4.45 -18.49 -8.56
C LEU A 113 5.89 -18.24 -9.05
N ALA A 114 6.07 -17.59 -10.19
CA ALA A 114 7.40 -17.27 -10.70
C ALA A 114 8.01 -15.98 -10.13
N THR A 115 7.19 -15.13 -9.50
CA THR A 115 7.67 -13.91 -8.85
C THR A 115 8.05 -14.27 -7.41
N PRO A 116 9.31 -14.10 -6.98
CA PRO A 116 9.68 -14.34 -5.59
C PRO A 116 8.81 -13.54 -4.64
N THR A 117 8.45 -14.12 -3.49
CA THR A 117 7.69 -13.38 -2.48
C THR A 117 8.60 -12.32 -1.87
N TYR A 118 8.13 -11.08 -1.94
CA TYR A 118 8.81 -9.92 -1.36
C TYR A 118 9.19 -10.18 0.10
N HIS A 119 10.47 -10.03 0.43
CA HIS A 119 11.09 -10.34 1.74
C HIS A 119 10.97 -11.79 2.25
N ALA A 120 10.48 -12.73 1.45
CA ALA A 120 10.34 -14.14 1.85
C ALA A 120 11.21 -15.12 1.04
N SER A 121 11.89 -14.64 -0.01
CA SER A 121 12.93 -15.39 -0.71
C SER A 121 14.32 -14.93 -0.29
N GLY A 122 15.26 -15.87 -0.15
CA GLY A 122 16.65 -15.56 0.21
C GLY A 122 16.90 -15.58 1.72
N THR A 123 17.93 -14.86 2.14
CA THR A 123 18.35 -14.73 3.54
C THR A 123 17.22 -14.18 4.41
N PHE A 124 17.19 -14.55 5.68
CA PHE A 124 16.19 -14.08 6.63
C PHE A 124 16.37 -12.58 6.91
N ASP A 125 15.30 -11.80 6.70
CA ASP A 125 15.26 -10.38 7.01
C ASP A 125 14.76 -10.19 8.44
N THR A 126 15.69 -10.05 9.37
CA THR A 126 15.43 -9.98 10.82
C THR A 126 14.67 -8.72 11.22
N PHE A 127 14.64 -7.69 10.38
CA PHE A 127 13.83 -6.49 10.59
C PHE A 127 12.38 -6.73 10.15
N HIS A 128 12.15 -6.96 8.85
CA HIS A 128 10.78 -7.06 8.31
C HIS A 128 10.07 -8.36 8.69
N GLU A 129 10.78 -9.50 8.71
CA GLU A 129 10.21 -10.76 9.21
C GLU A 129 10.17 -10.77 10.74
N GLY A 130 11.06 -10.01 11.39
CA GLY A 130 11.02 -9.79 12.83
C GLY A 130 9.76 -9.07 13.30
N GLU A 131 9.28 -8.06 12.58
CA GLU A 131 8.03 -7.34 12.89
C GLU A 131 6.84 -8.29 13.10
N THR A 132 6.74 -9.29 12.23
CA THR A 132 5.63 -10.26 12.25
C THR A 132 5.87 -11.35 13.31
N LEU A 133 7.08 -11.93 13.36
CA LEU A 133 7.39 -13.04 14.26
C LEU A 133 7.47 -12.60 15.72
N GLY A 134 8.14 -11.48 16.02
CA GLY A 134 8.29 -10.97 17.38
C GLY A 134 6.96 -10.48 17.98
N ALA A 135 6.10 -9.86 17.16
CA ALA A 135 4.75 -9.50 17.59
C ALA A 135 3.88 -10.73 17.82
N ALA A 136 4.03 -11.79 17.00
CA ALA A 136 3.31 -13.05 17.18
C ALA A 136 3.62 -13.71 18.52
N MET A 137 4.89 -13.77 18.93
CA MET A 137 5.29 -14.29 20.24
C MET A 137 4.59 -13.55 21.39
N SER A 138 4.49 -12.22 21.28
CA SER A 138 3.81 -11.40 22.27
C SER A 138 2.30 -11.70 22.36
N LEU A 139 1.62 -11.87 21.22
CA LEU A 139 0.18 -12.17 21.20
C LEU A 139 -0.12 -13.60 21.68
N GLN A 140 0.74 -14.57 21.39
CA GLN A 140 0.59 -15.95 21.87
C GLN A 140 0.66 -16.03 23.40
N GLU A 141 1.46 -15.17 24.03
CA GLU A 141 1.51 -14.99 25.49
C GLU A 141 0.35 -14.14 26.05
N GLY A 142 -0.68 -13.84 25.25
CA GLY A 142 -1.88 -13.15 25.70
C GLY A 142 -1.76 -11.62 25.80
N LYS A 143 -0.69 -11.02 25.25
CA LYS A 143 -0.58 -9.55 25.19
C LYS A 143 -1.63 -8.94 24.26
N VAL A 144 -2.23 -7.83 24.68
CA VAL A 144 -3.29 -7.17 23.93
C VAL A 144 -2.71 -6.22 22.86
N PRO A 145 -3.16 -6.31 21.60
CA PRO A 145 -2.75 -5.43 20.51
C PRO A 145 -2.81 -3.94 20.84
N TYR A 146 -1.77 -3.21 20.46
CA TYR A 146 -1.57 -1.77 20.63
C TYR A 146 -1.48 -1.27 22.08
N ARG A 147 -2.05 -1.97 23.06
CA ARG A 147 -1.91 -1.65 24.48
C ARG A 147 -0.59 -2.19 25.03
N ASP A 148 -0.39 -3.50 24.87
CA ASP A 148 0.71 -4.25 25.49
C ASP A 148 1.83 -4.56 24.47
N VAL A 149 1.56 -4.36 23.17
CA VAL A 149 2.49 -4.61 22.05
C VAL A 149 2.15 -3.72 20.86
N LEU A 150 3.15 -3.05 20.28
CA LEU A 150 3.01 -2.17 19.11
C LEU A 150 3.56 -2.81 17.84
N PHE A 151 2.90 -2.52 16.73
CA PHE A 151 3.29 -2.90 15.36
C PHE A 151 2.61 -1.97 14.35
N SER A 152 3.13 -1.88 13.13
CA SER A 152 2.87 -0.76 12.19
C SER A 152 1.86 -1.08 11.09
N HIS A 153 1.71 -2.34 10.69
CA HIS A 153 0.93 -2.72 9.53
C HIS A 153 -0.45 -3.25 9.89
N GLY A 154 -0.71 -3.80 11.06
CA GLY A 154 -2.05 -4.24 11.46
C GLY A 154 -2.06 -5.61 12.10
N VAL A 155 -3.13 -5.92 12.86
CA VAL A 155 -3.19 -7.14 13.69
C VAL A 155 -3.05 -8.40 12.84
N PHE A 156 -3.71 -8.43 11.69
CA PHE A 156 -3.55 -9.55 10.74
C PHE A 156 -2.15 -9.57 10.15
N HIS A 157 -1.69 -8.46 9.54
CA HIS A 157 -0.45 -8.46 8.77
C HIS A 157 0.78 -8.80 9.61
N ASP A 158 0.87 -8.23 10.81
CA ASP A 158 2.02 -8.39 11.68
C ASP A 158 1.87 -9.67 12.52
N PRO A 159 1.19 -9.72 13.68
CA PRO A 159 1.26 -10.93 14.50
C PRO A 159 0.38 -12.09 14.00
N LEU A 160 -0.89 -11.84 13.64
CA LEU A 160 -1.86 -12.92 13.48
C LEU A 160 -1.63 -13.75 12.21
N ARG A 161 -1.02 -13.19 11.16
CA ARG A 161 -0.59 -13.96 9.98
C ARG A 161 0.43 -15.03 10.39
N SER A 162 1.43 -14.67 11.18
CA SER A 162 2.43 -15.63 11.67
C SER A 162 1.78 -16.68 12.57
N ILE A 163 0.91 -16.28 13.50
CA ILE A 163 0.18 -17.23 14.35
C ILE A 163 -0.63 -18.23 13.51
N ILE A 164 -1.45 -17.75 12.56
CA ILE A 164 -2.24 -18.61 11.68
C ILE A 164 -1.33 -19.54 10.86
N ALA A 165 -0.20 -19.04 10.37
CA ALA A 165 0.74 -19.85 9.62
C ALA A 165 1.32 -21.00 10.46
N MET A 166 1.70 -20.70 11.69
CA MET A 166 2.25 -21.67 12.64
C MET A 166 1.21 -22.73 13.04
N GLU A 167 -0.06 -22.35 13.19
CA GLU A 167 -1.16 -23.29 13.45
C GLU A 167 -1.44 -24.19 12.24
N LEU A 168 -1.35 -23.67 11.01
CA LEU A 168 -1.65 -24.42 9.79
C LEU A 168 -0.51 -25.34 9.34
N PHE A 169 0.74 -24.92 9.49
CA PHE A 169 1.91 -25.60 8.90
C PHE A 169 2.97 -26.01 9.94
N GLY A 170 2.76 -25.72 11.22
CA GLY A 170 3.74 -25.91 12.29
C GLY A 170 4.59 -24.66 12.55
N LYS A 171 5.03 -24.48 13.80
CA LYS A 171 5.86 -23.33 14.22
C LYS A 171 7.20 -23.31 13.50
N SER A 172 7.33 -22.44 12.51
CA SER A 172 8.56 -22.22 11.74
C SER A 172 8.52 -20.88 11.00
N ILE A 173 9.69 -20.36 10.64
CA ILE A 173 9.85 -19.24 9.70
C ILE A 173 9.27 -19.63 8.33
N GLY A 174 9.52 -20.88 7.92
CA GLY A 174 9.05 -21.43 6.65
C GLY A 174 7.52 -21.40 6.51
N ALA A 175 6.79 -21.71 7.58
CA ALA A 175 5.34 -21.59 7.63
C ALA A 175 4.86 -20.16 7.36
N THR A 176 5.46 -19.17 8.03
CA THR A 176 5.11 -17.74 7.89
C THR A 176 5.34 -17.25 6.46
N ARG A 177 6.47 -17.63 5.86
CA ARG A 177 6.78 -17.35 4.45
C ARG A 177 5.77 -18.00 3.51
N ALA A 178 5.40 -19.26 3.76
CA ALA A 178 4.43 -19.98 2.94
C ALA A 178 3.03 -19.33 2.94
N LEU A 179 2.52 -18.91 4.10
CA LEU A 179 1.25 -18.20 4.17
C LEU A 179 1.33 -16.82 3.47
N THR A 180 2.46 -16.12 3.61
CA THR A 180 2.70 -14.85 2.90
C THR A 180 2.68 -15.05 1.38
N SER A 181 3.31 -16.11 0.89
CA SER A 181 3.26 -16.51 -0.53
C SER A 181 1.85 -16.86 -1.00
N LEU A 182 1.05 -17.54 -0.18
CA LEU A 182 -0.35 -17.82 -0.50
C LEU A 182 -1.17 -16.53 -0.66
N ILE A 183 -1.01 -15.57 0.25
CA ILE A 183 -1.68 -14.26 0.17
C ILE A 183 -1.22 -13.47 -1.07
N LYS A 184 0.07 -13.55 -1.43
CA LYS A 184 0.59 -12.98 -2.68
C LYS A 184 -0.10 -13.58 -3.90
N VAL A 185 -0.24 -14.91 -3.98
CA VAL A 185 -0.95 -15.59 -5.08
C VAL A 185 -2.37 -15.05 -5.21
N LEU A 186 -3.09 -14.94 -4.09
CA LEU A 186 -4.44 -14.36 -4.07
C LEU A 186 -4.46 -12.89 -4.53
N SER A 187 -3.43 -12.11 -4.16
CA SER A 187 -3.30 -10.70 -4.56
C SER A 187 -3.16 -10.56 -6.07
N PHE A 188 -2.31 -11.40 -6.71
CA PHE A 188 -2.15 -11.42 -8.16
C PHE A 188 -3.45 -11.82 -8.88
N VAL A 189 -4.14 -12.85 -8.39
CA VAL A 189 -5.42 -13.27 -8.95
C VAL A 189 -6.45 -12.13 -8.83
N CYS A 190 -6.52 -11.46 -7.68
CA CYS A 190 -7.41 -10.31 -7.49
C CYS A 190 -7.05 -9.14 -8.40
N LEU A 191 -5.77 -8.87 -8.65
CA LEU A 191 -5.34 -7.87 -9.63
C LEU A 191 -5.82 -8.22 -11.05
N GLY A 192 -5.67 -9.49 -11.47
CA GLY A 192 -6.18 -9.96 -12.75
C GLY A 192 -7.70 -9.81 -12.88
N LEU A 193 -8.45 -10.15 -11.82
CA LEU A 193 -9.91 -9.98 -11.76
C LEU A 193 -10.32 -8.50 -11.78
N LEU A 194 -9.60 -7.63 -11.08
CA LEU A 194 -9.80 -6.18 -11.11
C LEU A 194 -9.62 -5.64 -12.52
N ILE A 195 -8.53 -6.00 -13.19
CA ILE A 195 -8.25 -5.57 -14.57
C ILE A 195 -9.33 -6.07 -15.53
N LEU A 196 -9.73 -7.34 -15.43
CA LEU A 196 -10.87 -7.86 -16.19
C LEU A 196 -12.13 -7.02 -15.98
N ARG A 197 -12.43 -6.68 -14.72
CA ARG A 197 -13.61 -5.89 -14.38
C ARG A 197 -13.57 -4.50 -14.98
N LEU A 198 -12.41 -3.81 -14.88
CA LEU A 198 -12.21 -2.48 -15.44
C LEU A 198 -12.52 -2.44 -16.95
N PHE A 199 -12.14 -3.48 -17.69
CA PHE A 199 -12.40 -3.61 -19.12
C PHE A 199 -13.71 -4.34 -19.45
N ASN A 200 -14.66 -4.43 -18.51
CA ASN A 200 -15.97 -5.06 -18.69
C ASN A 200 -15.87 -6.51 -19.22
N ASN A 201 -14.93 -7.30 -18.70
CA ASN A 201 -14.60 -8.66 -19.15
C ASN A 201 -14.09 -8.75 -20.59
N ASN A 202 -13.63 -7.65 -21.18
CA ASN A 202 -12.86 -7.71 -22.42
C ASN A 202 -11.46 -8.25 -22.13
N GLY A 203 -11.30 -9.55 -22.31
CA GLY A 203 -10.03 -10.24 -22.05
C GLY A 203 -8.85 -9.72 -22.87
N THR A 204 -9.06 -9.13 -24.05
CA THR A 204 -7.95 -8.62 -24.89
C THR A 204 -7.28 -7.43 -24.23
N TRP A 205 -8.09 -6.43 -23.83
CA TRP A 205 -7.57 -5.23 -23.18
C TRP A 205 -7.10 -5.50 -21.76
N ALA A 206 -7.78 -6.41 -21.06
CA ALA A 206 -7.35 -6.86 -19.75
C ALA A 206 -5.97 -7.54 -19.82
N LEU A 207 -5.78 -8.49 -20.75
CA LEU A 207 -4.51 -9.18 -20.93
C LEU A 207 -3.40 -8.22 -21.40
N LEU A 208 -3.70 -7.28 -22.31
CA LEU A 208 -2.75 -6.25 -22.72
C LEU A 208 -2.29 -5.40 -21.53
N THR A 209 -3.23 -4.93 -20.71
CA THR A 209 -2.91 -4.09 -19.54
C THR A 209 -2.05 -4.85 -18.55
N PHE A 210 -2.44 -6.09 -18.25
CA PHE A 210 -1.69 -6.98 -17.36
C PHE A 210 -0.28 -7.23 -17.91
N PHE A 211 -0.15 -7.54 -19.20
CA PHE A 211 1.14 -7.76 -19.86
C PHE A 211 2.05 -6.52 -19.80
N ILE A 212 1.52 -5.31 -20.08
CA ILE A 212 2.30 -4.07 -19.99
C ILE A 212 2.81 -3.86 -18.56
N MET A 213 1.95 -4.07 -17.55
CA MET A 213 2.32 -3.88 -16.15
C MET A 213 3.46 -4.80 -15.67
N PHE A 214 3.56 -6.02 -16.19
CA PHE A 214 4.53 -7.02 -15.71
C PHE A 214 5.79 -7.18 -16.58
N LEU A 215 5.75 -6.77 -17.86
CA LEU A 215 6.81 -7.10 -18.82
C LEU A 215 7.51 -5.90 -19.44
N VAL A 216 6.81 -4.78 -19.54
CA VAL A 216 7.36 -3.56 -20.15
C VAL A 216 7.90 -2.64 -19.05
N ILE A 217 7.30 -2.70 -17.87
CA ILE A 217 7.66 -1.87 -16.73
C ILE A 217 8.76 -2.58 -15.95
N PRO A 218 9.94 -1.95 -15.75
CA PRO A 218 11.06 -2.57 -15.05
C PRO A 218 10.63 -3.17 -13.70
N LYS A 219 11.14 -4.34 -13.34
CA LYS A 219 10.79 -5.02 -12.08
C LYS A 219 11.01 -4.15 -10.83
N GLU A 220 11.97 -3.24 -10.90
CA GLU A 220 12.31 -2.28 -9.85
C GLU A 220 11.28 -1.14 -9.70
N THR A 221 10.36 -0.98 -10.66
CA THR A 221 9.40 0.14 -10.67
C THR A 221 7.99 -0.26 -10.21
N PHE A 222 7.76 -1.54 -9.91
CA PHE A 222 6.45 -2.06 -9.57
C PHE A 222 6.52 -3.30 -8.70
N ILE A 223 5.85 -3.28 -7.54
CA ILE A 223 5.76 -4.42 -6.62
C ILE A 223 4.29 -4.61 -6.22
N VAL A 224 3.82 -5.86 -6.23
CA VAL A 224 2.53 -6.27 -5.64
C VAL A 224 2.81 -6.85 -4.27
N LEU A 225 2.30 -6.18 -3.24
CA LEU A 225 2.48 -6.62 -1.86
C LEU A 225 1.32 -7.52 -1.43
N PRO A 226 1.54 -8.47 -0.50
CA PRO A 226 0.46 -9.27 0.08
C PRO A 226 -0.67 -8.41 0.69
N ARG A 227 -0.32 -7.22 1.21
CA ARG A 227 -1.29 -6.24 1.74
C ARG A 227 -2.21 -5.63 0.67
N ASP A 228 -1.90 -5.75 -0.62
CA ASP A 228 -2.73 -5.20 -1.70
C ASP A 228 -4.00 -6.03 -1.96
N LEU A 229 -4.08 -7.26 -1.44
CA LEU A 229 -5.25 -8.13 -1.57
C LEU A 229 -6.55 -7.41 -1.19
N ILE A 230 -6.55 -6.69 -0.06
CA ILE A 230 -7.74 -5.97 0.44
C ILE A 230 -8.09 -4.79 -0.48
N SER A 231 -7.08 -4.10 -1.00
CA SER A 231 -7.27 -2.97 -1.92
C SER A 231 -7.86 -3.44 -3.25
N PHE A 232 -7.33 -4.51 -3.84
CA PHE A 232 -7.87 -5.08 -5.08
C PHE A 232 -9.29 -5.60 -4.89
N SER A 233 -9.54 -6.33 -3.80
CA SER A 233 -10.87 -6.83 -3.45
C SER A 233 -11.89 -5.70 -3.34
N TYR A 234 -11.52 -4.60 -2.67
CA TYR A 234 -12.39 -3.43 -2.53
C TYR A 234 -12.65 -2.73 -3.87
N LEU A 235 -11.61 -2.57 -4.70
CA LEU A 235 -11.74 -1.97 -6.03
C LEU A 235 -12.58 -2.82 -6.98
N ILE A 236 -12.55 -4.15 -6.88
CA ILE A 236 -13.45 -5.04 -7.63
C ILE A 236 -14.90 -4.72 -7.28
N LEU A 237 -15.23 -4.57 -6.00
CA LEU A 237 -16.58 -4.21 -5.55
C LEU A 237 -17.00 -2.82 -6.04
N LEU A 238 -16.14 -1.82 -5.88
CA LEU A 238 -16.42 -0.44 -6.32
C LEU A 238 -16.66 -0.36 -7.82
N THR A 239 -15.75 -0.93 -8.61
CA THR A 239 -15.86 -0.94 -10.09
C THR A 239 -17.00 -1.84 -10.58
N ALA A 240 -17.61 -2.63 -9.69
CA ALA A 240 -18.83 -3.36 -10.02
C ALA A 240 -20.07 -2.47 -10.13
N VAL A 241 -20.14 -1.38 -9.35
CA VAL A 241 -21.34 -0.53 -9.21
C VAL A 241 -21.85 0.06 -10.53
N PRO A 242 -21.02 0.65 -11.42
CA PRO A 242 -21.53 1.24 -12.66
C PRO A 242 -22.16 0.23 -13.62
N GLY A 243 -21.74 -1.03 -13.52
CA GLY A 243 -22.25 -2.13 -14.32
C GLY A 243 -23.60 -2.66 -13.86
N LEU A 244 -24.20 -2.12 -12.78
CA LEU A 244 -25.44 -2.63 -12.22
C LEU A 244 -26.69 -2.06 -12.94
N PRO A 245 -27.38 -2.79 -13.85
CA PRO A 245 -28.72 -2.40 -14.29
C PRO A 245 -29.72 -2.21 -13.12
N PRO A 246 -30.51 -1.13 -13.11
CA PRO A 246 -31.42 -0.80 -12.01
C PRO A 246 -32.49 -1.85 -11.65
N LYS A 247 -32.78 -2.81 -12.54
CA LYS A 247 -33.91 -3.75 -12.42
C LYS A 247 -33.55 -5.24 -12.49
N ARG A 248 -32.26 -5.61 -12.53
CA ARG A 248 -31.84 -7.00 -12.86
C ARG A 248 -31.10 -7.76 -11.75
N TYR A 249 -30.79 -7.13 -10.62
CA TYR A 249 -30.13 -7.82 -9.52
C TYR A 249 -31.12 -8.30 -8.48
N SER A 250 -30.77 -9.42 -7.86
CA SER A 250 -31.48 -9.90 -6.69
C SER A 250 -31.24 -8.95 -5.51
N TYR A 251 -32.20 -8.94 -4.59
CA TYR A 251 -32.08 -8.30 -3.28
C TYR A 251 -30.74 -8.67 -2.62
N LEU A 252 -30.42 -9.97 -2.61
CA LEU A 252 -29.22 -10.52 -1.98
C LEU A 252 -27.94 -9.89 -2.52
N THR A 253 -27.79 -9.75 -3.86
CA THR A 253 -26.58 -9.17 -4.45
C THR A 253 -26.37 -7.73 -4.03
N ILE A 254 -27.42 -6.91 -4.05
CA ILE A 254 -27.33 -5.50 -3.63
C ILE A 254 -27.03 -5.39 -2.14
N SER A 255 -27.67 -6.21 -1.31
CA SER A 255 -27.45 -6.24 0.13
C SER A 255 -26.01 -6.59 0.47
N ILE A 256 -25.46 -7.67 -0.13
CA ILE A 256 -24.06 -8.08 0.06
C ILE A 256 -23.10 -6.99 -0.42
N LEU A 257 -23.32 -6.44 -1.62
CA LEU A 257 -22.45 -5.39 -2.14
C LEU A 257 -22.44 -4.15 -1.23
N SER A 258 -23.62 -3.70 -0.79
CA SER A 258 -23.75 -2.51 0.05
C SER A 258 -23.16 -2.73 1.45
N PHE A 259 -23.29 -3.94 1.98
CA PHE A 259 -22.64 -4.37 3.21
C PHE A 259 -21.12 -4.37 3.07
N LEU A 260 -20.57 -5.08 2.08
CA LEU A 260 -19.13 -5.19 1.89
C LEU A 260 -18.45 -3.85 1.60
N LEU A 261 -19.09 -2.98 0.80
CA LEU A 261 -18.57 -1.63 0.52
C LEU A 261 -18.39 -0.76 1.77
N ALA A 262 -19.17 -1.00 2.82
CA ALA A 262 -19.12 -0.26 4.08
C ALA A 262 -18.33 -1.01 5.18
N TYR A 263 -18.35 -2.34 5.15
CA TYR A 263 -17.62 -3.21 6.07
C TYR A 263 -16.10 -3.17 5.85
N MET A 264 -15.67 -3.30 4.58
CA MET A 264 -14.24 -3.39 4.23
C MET A 264 -13.40 -2.19 4.72
N PRO A 265 -13.84 -0.92 4.56
CA PRO A 265 -13.13 0.24 5.11
C PRO A 265 -12.77 0.11 6.58
N ILE A 266 -13.66 -0.45 7.41
CA ILE A 266 -13.43 -0.53 8.86
C ILE A 266 -12.59 -1.76 9.21
N VAL A 267 -12.97 -2.95 8.75
CA VAL A 267 -12.22 -4.17 9.08
C VAL A 267 -10.78 -4.13 8.54
N SER A 268 -10.55 -3.40 7.44
CA SER A 268 -9.22 -3.26 6.86
C SER A 268 -8.21 -2.67 7.83
N PHE A 269 -8.61 -1.87 8.83
CA PHE A 269 -7.69 -1.37 9.88
C PHE A 269 -7.13 -2.49 10.77
N GLY A 270 -7.90 -3.57 10.97
CA GLY A 270 -7.42 -4.77 11.65
C GLY A 270 -6.54 -5.64 10.75
N ILE A 271 -6.64 -5.47 9.42
CA ILE A 271 -5.91 -6.26 8.44
C ILE A 271 -4.57 -5.60 8.09
N THR A 272 -4.64 -4.40 7.50
CA THR A 272 -3.53 -3.60 6.96
C THR A 272 -3.83 -2.09 7.14
N ILE A 273 -3.18 -1.41 8.09
CA ILE A 273 -3.42 -0.02 8.49
C ILE A 273 -3.23 0.96 7.32
N ASP A 274 -2.11 0.86 6.59
CA ASP A 274 -1.78 1.75 5.47
C ASP A 274 -2.87 1.70 4.37
N ARG A 275 -3.25 0.49 3.95
CA ARG A 275 -4.31 0.30 2.95
C ARG A 275 -5.70 0.67 3.51
N ALA A 276 -5.92 0.53 4.81
CA ALA A 276 -7.17 0.91 5.46
C ALA A 276 -7.44 2.41 5.37
N PHE A 277 -6.41 3.24 5.56
CA PHE A 277 -6.52 4.68 5.34
C PHE A 277 -6.97 5.00 3.92
N TYR A 278 -6.40 4.33 2.91
CA TYR A 278 -6.73 4.57 1.50
C TYR A 278 -8.16 4.15 1.16
N ILE A 279 -8.56 2.95 1.59
CA ILE A 279 -9.91 2.42 1.36
C ILE A 279 -10.95 3.25 2.11
N THR A 280 -10.66 3.69 3.32
CA THR A 280 -11.57 4.52 4.13
C THR A 280 -11.73 5.90 3.54
N ALA A 281 -10.64 6.56 3.14
CA ALA A 281 -10.70 7.85 2.44
C ALA A 281 -11.51 7.74 1.15
N LEU A 282 -11.30 6.66 0.39
CA LEU A 282 -12.06 6.38 -0.83
C LEU A 282 -13.55 6.17 -0.54
N TYR A 283 -13.90 5.43 0.50
CA TYR A 283 -15.29 5.22 0.92
C TYR A 283 -15.98 6.52 1.34
N ILE A 284 -15.33 7.32 2.19
CA ILE A 284 -15.89 8.59 2.68
C ILE A 284 -16.20 9.53 1.50
N LEU A 285 -15.29 9.64 0.54
CA LEU A 285 -15.47 10.50 -0.64
C LEU A 285 -16.50 9.95 -1.63
N LEU A 286 -16.53 8.63 -1.84
CA LEU A 286 -17.38 8.02 -2.85
C LEU A 286 -18.76 7.64 -2.35
N CYS A 287 -18.99 7.41 -1.06
CA CYS A 287 -20.29 6.98 -0.53
C CYS A 287 -21.43 7.94 -0.92
N PRO A 288 -21.28 9.28 -0.81
CA PRO A 288 -22.29 10.23 -1.30
C PRO A 288 -22.52 10.11 -2.81
N VAL A 289 -21.45 9.94 -3.59
CA VAL A 289 -21.51 9.77 -5.06
C VAL A 289 -22.18 8.45 -5.44
N LEU A 290 -21.90 7.37 -4.72
CA LEU A 290 -22.52 6.06 -4.89
C LEU A 290 -24.01 6.16 -4.63
N PHE A 291 -24.41 6.77 -3.51
CA PHE A 291 -25.82 6.94 -3.18
C PHE A 291 -26.54 7.83 -4.19
N LEU A 292 -26.10 9.07 -4.39
CA LEU A 292 -26.77 10.04 -5.27
C LEU A 292 -26.70 9.61 -6.74
N GLY A 293 -25.55 9.08 -7.14
CA GLY A 293 -25.22 8.67 -8.49
C GLY A 293 -25.84 7.33 -8.88
N PHE A 294 -25.94 6.33 -8.02
CA PHE A 294 -26.33 4.98 -8.46
C PHE A 294 -27.57 4.43 -7.75
N PHE A 295 -27.82 4.78 -6.49
CA PHE A 295 -28.87 4.14 -5.68
C PHE A 295 -30.11 5.01 -5.43
N ARG A 296 -29.99 6.34 -5.34
CA ARG A 296 -31.08 7.24 -4.87
C ARG A 296 -32.39 7.09 -5.66
N LYS A 297 -32.28 6.92 -6.99
CA LYS A 297 -33.43 6.81 -7.91
C LYS A 297 -33.77 5.36 -8.29
N THR A 298 -33.25 4.37 -7.55
CA THR A 298 -33.49 2.94 -7.81
C THR A 298 -34.31 2.34 -6.66
N PRO A 299 -35.00 1.20 -6.86
CA PRO A 299 -35.70 0.50 -5.78
C PRO A 299 -34.75 0.06 -4.64
N TRP A 300 -33.45 0.01 -4.93
CA TRP A 300 -32.39 -0.45 -4.04
C TRP A 300 -31.92 0.57 -3.00
N ARG A 301 -32.42 1.81 -3.03
CA ARG A 301 -31.97 2.89 -2.13
C ARG A 301 -31.99 2.50 -0.65
N SER A 302 -33.05 1.81 -0.22
CA SER A 302 -33.22 1.44 1.19
C SER A 302 -32.29 0.29 1.57
N LEU A 303 -32.01 -0.62 0.65
CA LEU A 303 -31.08 -1.71 0.89
C LEU A 303 -29.66 -1.18 1.02
N PHE A 304 -29.27 -0.27 0.11
CA PHE A 304 -27.97 0.36 0.19
C PHE A 304 -27.74 0.99 1.56
N VAL A 305 -28.64 1.85 2.03
CA VAL A 305 -28.51 2.50 3.33
C VAL A 305 -28.50 1.50 4.50
N ARG A 306 -29.47 0.57 4.55
CA ARG A 306 -29.58 -0.40 5.66
C ARG A 306 -28.38 -1.33 5.75
N TYR A 307 -27.94 -1.88 4.63
CA TYR A 307 -26.82 -2.82 4.61
C TYR A 307 -25.47 -2.12 4.71
N SER A 308 -25.33 -0.88 4.24
CA SER A 308 -24.13 -0.09 4.56
C SER A 308 -24.05 0.24 6.04
N PHE A 309 -25.15 0.60 6.70
CA PHE A 309 -25.17 0.80 8.15
C PHE A 309 -24.82 -0.49 8.90
N LEU A 310 -25.40 -1.62 8.50
CA LEU A 310 -25.05 -2.93 9.06
C LEU A 310 -23.56 -3.27 8.84
N GLY A 311 -23.02 -2.97 7.65
CA GLY A 311 -21.61 -3.14 7.33
C GLY A 311 -20.69 -2.35 8.25
N VAL A 312 -21.05 -1.10 8.54
CA VAL A 312 -20.33 -0.25 9.51
C VAL A 312 -20.37 -0.87 10.91
N LEU A 313 -21.55 -1.27 11.39
CA LEU A 313 -21.70 -1.87 12.73
C LEU A 313 -20.90 -3.17 12.87
N VAL A 314 -21.03 -4.09 11.92
CA VAL A 314 -20.30 -5.36 11.94
C VAL A 314 -18.80 -5.11 11.78
N GLY A 315 -18.40 -4.14 10.95
CA GLY A 315 -17.00 -3.75 10.79
C GLY A 315 -16.38 -3.26 12.10
N MET A 316 -17.08 -2.41 12.84
CA MET A 316 -16.64 -1.94 14.16
C MET A 316 -16.56 -3.07 15.17
N LEU A 317 -17.53 -3.99 15.17
CA LEU A 317 -17.51 -5.16 16.05
C LEU A 317 -16.31 -6.08 15.72
N SER A 318 -16.10 -6.41 14.44
CA SER A 318 -14.97 -7.23 14.00
C SER A 318 -13.63 -6.58 14.35
N LEU A 319 -13.49 -5.27 14.14
CA LEU A 319 -12.28 -4.54 14.54
C LEU A 319 -12.08 -4.59 16.06
N THR A 320 -13.14 -4.39 16.85
CA THR A 320 -13.07 -4.46 18.32
C THR A 320 -12.63 -5.84 18.80
N ILE A 321 -13.12 -6.92 18.16
CA ILE A 321 -12.72 -8.30 18.46
C ILE A 321 -11.23 -8.50 18.12
N LEU A 322 -10.79 -8.07 16.94
CA LEU A 322 -9.37 -8.18 16.53
C LEU A 322 -8.44 -7.41 17.48
N LEU A 323 -8.91 -6.29 18.02
CA LEU A 323 -8.18 -5.48 18.99
C LEU A 323 -8.33 -5.98 20.44
N GLN A 324 -9.07 -7.06 20.67
CA GLN A 324 -9.38 -7.59 22.00
C GLN A 324 -9.94 -6.51 22.95
N GLY A 325 -10.75 -5.59 22.42
CA GLY A 325 -11.32 -4.47 23.16
C GLY A 325 -10.44 -3.23 23.31
N ALA A 326 -9.16 -3.26 22.92
CA ALA A 326 -8.23 -2.13 23.04
C ALA A 326 -8.40 -1.05 21.94
N VAL A 327 -9.64 -0.65 21.68
CA VAL A 327 -9.97 0.34 20.64
C VAL A 327 -9.35 1.72 20.95
N SER A 328 -9.33 2.12 22.21
CA SER A 328 -8.73 3.41 22.61
C SER A 328 -7.23 3.45 22.34
N ASP A 329 -6.49 2.41 22.72
CA ASP A 329 -5.05 2.30 22.48
C ASP A 329 -4.73 2.28 20.99
N PHE A 330 -5.52 1.53 20.21
CA PHE A 330 -5.44 1.54 18.75
C PHE A 330 -5.64 2.93 18.17
N VAL A 331 -6.68 3.65 18.59
CA VAL A 331 -6.95 5.01 18.08
C VAL A 331 -5.81 5.97 18.45
N GLN A 332 -5.33 5.92 19.69
CA GLN A 332 -4.20 6.74 20.12
C GLN A 332 -2.93 6.44 19.34
N PHE A 333 -2.64 5.17 19.06
CA PHE A 333 -1.46 4.83 18.29
C PHE A 333 -1.61 5.20 16.81
N VAL A 334 -2.67 4.72 16.16
CA VAL A 334 -2.82 4.80 14.69
C VAL A 334 -3.23 6.18 14.19
N PHE A 335 -4.13 6.87 14.89
CA PHE A 335 -4.65 8.17 14.44
C PHE A 335 -3.98 9.38 15.10
N VAL A 336 -3.24 9.18 16.20
CA VAL A 336 -2.56 10.27 16.90
C VAL A 336 -1.04 10.13 16.86
N HIS A 337 -0.49 8.98 17.25
CA HIS A 337 0.95 8.81 17.35
C HIS A 337 1.63 8.66 15.99
N ILE A 338 1.18 7.72 15.14
CA ILE A 338 1.79 7.49 13.82
C ILE A 338 1.83 8.79 12.98
N PRO A 339 0.72 9.54 12.79
CA PRO A 339 0.74 10.74 11.95
C PRO A 339 1.64 11.86 12.49
N LYS A 340 1.89 11.89 13.80
CA LYS A 340 2.78 12.88 14.42
C LYS A 340 4.25 12.53 14.32
N THR A 341 4.59 11.23 14.25
CA THR A 341 5.96 10.76 14.47
C THR A 341 6.60 10.14 13.24
N LYS A 342 5.82 9.45 12.40
CA LYS A 342 6.34 8.65 11.28
C LYS A 342 7.23 9.46 10.34
N GLU A 343 6.76 10.62 9.91
CA GLU A 343 7.49 11.41 8.91
C GLU A 343 8.76 12.07 9.47
N PHE A 344 8.80 12.33 10.79
CA PHE A 344 10.05 12.78 11.43
C PHE A 344 11.03 11.63 11.62
N ALA A 345 10.53 10.40 11.83
CA ALA A 345 11.37 9.23 12.03
C ALA A 345 12.20 8.90 10.78
N ASP A 346 11.54 8.80 9.63
CA ASP A 346 12.17 8.21 8.43
C ASP A 346 11.69 8.82 7.11
N GLY A 347 11.11 10.02 7.20
CA GLY A 347 10.72 10.78 6.03
C GLY A 347 11.95 11.20 5.21
N LEU A 348 11.80 11.26 3.89
CA LEU A 348 12.86 11.69 2.97
C LEU A 348 12.32 12.73 2.00
N LEU A 349 13.15 13.74 1.71
CA LEU A 349 12.83 14.79 0.75
C LEU A 349 12.53 14.20 -0.62
N PHE A 350 11.39 14.57 -1.20
CA PHE A 350 10.96 14.08 -2.50
C PHE A 350 11.83 14.63 -3.65
N PRO A 351 12.59 13.77 -4.37
CA PRO A 351 13.55 14.21 -5.37
C PRO A 351 12.86 14.41 -6.73
N VAL A 352 12.04 15.46 -6.84
CA VAL A 352 11.18 15.71 -8.01
C VAL A 352 11.92 15.78 -9.34
N PHE A 353 13.20 16.16 -9.34
CA PHE A 353 14.01 16.29 -10.56
C PHE A 353 14.65 14.97 -10.99
N THR A 354 14.55 13.92 -10.19
CA THR A 354 15.01 12.59 -10.56
C THR A 354 14.00 11.99 -11.55
N PRO A 355 14.44 11.52 -12.75
CA PRO A 355 13.52 11.14 -13.84
C PRO A 355 12.42 10.15 -13.46
N ARG A 356 12.71 9.14 -12.62
CA ARG A 356 11.72 8.15 -12.18
C ARG A 356 10.58 8.75 -11.35
N TYR A 357 10.91 9.61 -10.38
CA TYR A 357 9.92 10.29 -9.54
C TYR A 357 9.11 11.29 -10.36
N LEU A 358 9.78 12.07 -11.19
CA LEU A 358 9.14 13.01 -12.10
C LEU A 358 8.15 12.31 -13.04
N THR A 359 8.51 11.14 -13.57
CA THR A 359 7.67 10.39 -14.51
C THR A 359 6.34 9.98 -13.88
N ILE A 360 6.37 9.40 -12.67
CA ILE A 360 5.14 9.00 -11.98
C ILE A 360 4.31 10.22 -11.58
N LEU A 361 4.96 11.31 -11.17
CA LEU A 361 4.29 12.57 -10.84
C LEU A 361 3.61 13.20 -12.07
N LEU A 362 4.29 13.25 -13.21
CA LEU A 362 3.73 13.71 -14.48
C LEU A 362 2.56 12.82 -14.94
N LEU A 363 2.67 11.51 -14.73
CA LEU A 363 1.61 10.58 -15.07
C LEU A 363 0.35 10.83 -14.24
N LEU A 364 0.48 10.97 -12.91
CA LEU A 364 -0.64 11.38 -12.03
C LEU A 364 -1.24 12.72 -12.46
N SER A 365 -0.39 13.72 -12.71
CA SER A 365 -0.81 15.06 -13.14
C SER A 365 -1.55 15.01 -14.48
N SER A 366 -1.11 14.18 -15.42
CA SER A 366 -1.77 13.99 -16.72
C SER A 366 -3.16 13.36 -16.58
N ILE A 367 -3.34 12.42 -15.64
CA ILE A 367 -4.64 11.81 -15.34
C ILE A 367 -5.58 12.85 -14.71
N CYS A 368 -5.09 13.62 -13.75
CA CYS A 368 -5.86 14.69 -13.10
C CYS A 368 -6.30 15.74 -14.13
N TYR A 369 -5.38 16.18 -14.98
CA TYR A 369 -5.63 17.08 -16.08
C TYR A 369 -6.67 16.52 -17.06
N TRP A 370 -6.54 15.25 -17.43
CA TRP A 370 -7.52 14.57 -18.28
C TRP A 370 -8.92 14.58 -17.65
N LEU A 371 -9.05 14.20 -16.38
CA LEU A 371 -10.33 14.22 -15.66
C LEU A 371 -10.93 15.65 -15.59
N ALA A 372 -10.10 16.66 -15.32
CA ALA A 372 -10.52 18.06 -15.28
C ALA A 372 -11.06 18.52 -16.64
N THR A 373 -10.37 18.22 -17.75
CA THR A 373 -10.87 18.56 -19.09
C THR A 373 -12.19 17.86 -19.39
N ARG A 374 -12.38 16.59 -18.98
CA ARG A 374 -13.65 15.85 -19.16
C ARG A 374 -14.79 16.42 -18.32
N LEU A 375 -14.50 16.85 -17.10
CA LEU A 375 -15.45 17.53 -16.24
C LEU A 375 -15.91 18.84 -16.88
N LEU A 376 -14.97 19.67 -17.32
CA LEU A 376 -15.26 20.91 -18.05
C LEU A 376 -16.12 20.69 -19.29
N CYS A 377 -15.81 19.70 -20.11
CA CYS A 377 -16.63 19.35 -21.29
C CYS A 377 -18.10 19.09 -20.90
N THR A 378 -18.32 18.46 -19.75
CA THR A 378 -19.65 18.07 -19.28
C THR A 378 -20.39 19.24 -18.61
N LEU A 379 -19.68 20.18 -17.98
CA LEU A 379 -20.27 21.36 -17.34
C LEU A 379 -20.55 22.51 -18.31
N VAL A 380 -19.64 22.83 -19.24
CA VAL A 380 -19.76 23.97 -20.17
C VAL A 380 -20.94 23.82 -21.13
N THR A 381 -21.38 22.59 -21.39
CA THR A 381 -22.43 22.34 -22.39
C THR A 381 -23.84 22.64 -21.90
N LYS A 382 -24.10 22.82 -20.59
CA LYS A 382 -25.48 22.84 -20.05
C LYS A 382 -25.65 23.63 -18.74
N LYS A 383 -26.81 24.31 -18.59
CA LYS A 383 -27.16 25.18 -17.45
C LYS A 383 -27.44 24.46 -16.10
N GLN A 384 -27.51 23.12 -16.06
CA GLN A 384 -27.85 22.35 -14.83
C GLN A 384 -26.62 21.65 -14.21
N TYR A 385 -25.74 22.40 -13.55
CA TYR A 385 -24.42 21.91 -13.11
C TYR A 385 -24.46 20.62 -12.26
N VAL A 386 -25.38 20.50 -11.29
CA VAL A 386 -25.45 19.34 -10.39
C VAL A 386 -25.78 18.04 -11.12
N LEU A 387 -26.76 18.06 -12.01
CA LEU A 387 -27.14 16.87 -12.79
C LEU A 387 -25.98 16.42 -13.70
N HIS A 388 -25.28 17.38 -14.29
CA HIS A 388 -24.15 17.11 -15.20
C HIS A 388 -22.92 16.61 -14.46
N PHE A 389 -22.68 17.07 -13.24
CA PHE A 389 -21.66 16.53 -12.37
C PHE A 389 -21.90 15.03 -12.08
N LEU A 390 -23.13 14.63 -11.74
CA LEU A 390 -23.47 13.21 -11.55
C LEU A 390 -23.34 12.38 -12.83
N VAL A 391 -23.64 12.97 -14.00
CA VAL A 391 -23.41 12.31 -15.30
C VAL A 391 -21.91 12.10 -15.56
N PHE A 392 -21.07 13.09 -15.27
CA PHE A 392 -19.61 12.97 -15.35
C PHE A 392 -19.13 11.81 -14.46
N TRP A 393 -19.54 11.80 -13.18
CA TRP A 393 -19.18 10.74 -12.25
C TRP A 393 -19.60 9.37 -12.74
N ARG A 394 -20.84 9.19 -13.20
CA ARG A 394 -21.29 7.89 -13.75
C ARG A 394 -20.47 7.44 -14.95
N LYS A 395 -20.14 8.37 -15.85
CA LYS A 395 -19.44 8.08 -17.11
C LYS A 395 -17.96 7.74 -16.91
N TYR A 396 -17.31 8.42 -15.97
CA TYR A 396 -15.86 8.28 -15.72
C TYR A 396 -15.56 7.62 -14.38
N PHE A 397 -16.54 6.95 -13.76
CA PHE A 397 -16.46 6.43 -12.39
C PHE A 397 -15.18 5.62 -12.15
N ASN A 398 -14.91 4.61 -12.98
CA ASN A 398 -13.74 3.74 -12.83
C ASN A 398 -12.43 4.52 -12.95
N ALA A 399 -12.32 5.49 -13.87
CA ALA A 399 -11.13 6.32 -14.01
C ALA A 399 -10.91 7.22 -12.78
N ILE A 400 -12.00 7.76 -12.21
CA ILE A 400 -11.92 8.60 -11.01
C ILE A 400 -11.53 7.75 -9.79
N VAL A 401 -12.14 6.57 -9.62
CA VAL A 401 -11.80 5.62 -8.54
C VAL A 401 -10.31 5.26 -8.60
N LEU A 402 -9.82 4.87 -9.79
CA LEU A 402 -8.40 4.55 -9.99
C LEU A 402 -7.48 5.74 -9.73
N PHE A 403 -7.87 6.95 -10.13
CA PHE A 403 -7.11 8.16 -9.84
C PHE A 403 -7.05 8.46 -8.33
N LEU A 404 -8.17 8.36 -7.61
CA LEU A 404 -8.21 8.63 -6.17
C LEU A 404 -7.34 7.64 -5.39
N VAL A 405 -7.45 6.34 -5.67
CA VAL A 405 -6.58 5.35 -5.01
C VAL A 405 -5.11 5.53 -5.41
N ALA A 406 -4.83 5.95 -6.64
CA ALA A 406 -3.47 6.29 -7.06
C ALA A 406 -2.88 7.45 -6.26
N VAL A 407 -3.65 8.53 -6.05
CA VAL A 407 -3.21 9.67 -5.24
C VAL A 407 -3.00 9.27 -3.78
N PHE A 408 -3.90 8.46 -3.20
CA PHE A 408 -3.77 8.02 -1.81
C PHE A 408 -2.56 7.11 -1.61
N CYS A 409 -2.37 6.09 -2.45
CA CYS A 409 -1.22 5.21 -2.36
C CYS A 409 0.10 5.94 -2.61
N PHE A 410 0.12 6.98 -3.44
CA PHE A 410 1.32 7.78 -3.69
C PHE A 410 1.79 8.57 -2.46
N ARG A 411 0.97 8.67 -1.40
CA ARG A 411 1.39 9.24 -0.12
C ARG A 411 2.60 8.51 0.49
N ASN A 412 2.72 7.20 0.27
CA ASN A 412 3.87 6.42 0.74
C ASN A 412 5.18 6.95 0.13
N ALA A 413 5.22 7.13 -1.19
CA ALA A 413 6.38 7.69 -1.89
C ALA A 413 6.67 9.15 -1.54
N LEU A 414 5.66 9.92 -1.13
CA LEU A 414 5.85 11.29 -0.63
C LEU A 414 6.39 11.35 0.80
N GLY A 415 6.16 10.29 1.59
CA GLY A 415 6.63 10.25 2.97
C GLY A 415 8.05 9.76 3.05
N ARG A 416 8.31 8.63 2.40
CA ARG A 416 9.65 8.09 2.26
C ARG A 416 9.97 7.95 0.78
N SER A 417 10.78 8.88 0.30
CA SER A 417 11.10 9.06 -1.11
C SER A 417 12.30 8.23 -1.56
N ASP A 418 12.20 6.90 -1.40
CA ASP A 418 13.19 5.92 -1.88
C ASP A 418 12.60 5.03 -3.01
N ASP A 419 13.42 4.11 -3.54
CA ASP A 419 13.07 3.33 -4.73
C ASP A 419 11.98 2.30 -4.46
N GLU A 420 12.06 1.66 -3.30
CA GLU A 420 11.10 0.68 -2.85
C GLU A 420 9.72 1.30 -2.68
N HIS A 421 9.67 2.44 -1.98
CA HIS A 421 8.44 3.18 -1.72
C HIS A 421 7.83 3.75 -3.00
N LEU A 422 8.66 4.19 -3.95
CA LEU A 422 8.19 4.56 -5.28
C LEU A 422 7.61 3.36 -6.04
N ALA A 423 8.27 2.19 -6.00
CA ALA A 423 7.88 1.00 -6.75
C ALA A 423 6.47 0.50 -6.38
N TYR A 424 6.20 0.27 -5.09
CA TYR A 424 4.87 -0.19 -4.68
C TYR A 424 3.81 0.92 -4.67
N SER A 425 4.20 2.19 -4.76
CA SER A 425 3.27 3.33 -4.94
C SER A 425 2.87 3.56 -6.39
N SER A 426 3.60 2.98 -7.35
CA SER A 426 3.43 3.23 -8.79
C SER A 426 2.33 2.37 -9.44
N LEU A 427 1.89 1.29 -8.78
CA LEU A 427 0.88 0.34 -9.29
C LEU A 427 -0.40 1.02 -9.78
N PHE A 428 -1.02 1.82 -8.92
CA PHE A 428 -2.32 2.44 -9.23
C PHE A 428 -2.21 3.59 -10.22
N PRO A 429 -1.21 4.50 -10.16
CA PRO A 429 -0.96 5.47 -11.22
C PRO A 429 -0.88 4.80 -12.60
N ILE A 430 -0.01 3.79 -12.74
CA ILE A 430 0.19 3.06 -14.00
C ILE A 430 -1.12 2.43 -14.47
N LEU A 431 -1.82 1.71 -13.59
CA LEU A 431 -3.10 1.07 -13.91
C LEU A 431 -4.15 2.10 -14.37
N ALA A 432 -4.25 3.24 -13.70
CA ALA A 432 -5.15 4.33 -14.05
C ALA A 432 -4.83 4.90 -15.44
N PHE A 433 -3.55 5.14 -15.74
CA PHE A 433 -3.11 5.63 -17.04
C PHE A 433 -3.40 4.63 -18.16
N LEU A 434 -3.03 3.35 -17.98
CA LEU A 434 -3.28 2.29 -18.96
C LEU A 434 -4.77 2.09 -19.21
N TYR A 435 -5.58 2.10 -18.14
CA TYR A 435 -7.04 2.05 -18.28
C TYR A 435 -7.55 3.22 -19.13
N ILE A 436 -7.11 4.44 -18.86
CA ILE A 436 -7.55 5.62 -19.62
C ILE A 436 -7.10 5.54 -21.09
N ALA A 437 -5.82 5.25 -21.33
CA ALA A 437 -5.24 5.15 -22.66
C ALA A 437 -5.96 4.08 -23.49
N ILE A 438 -6.11 2.87 -22.93
CA ILE A 438 -6.69 1.75 -23.67
C ILE A 438 -8.20 1.95 -23.86
N HIS A 439 -8.95 2.24 -22.79
CA HIS A 439 -10.40 2.29 -22.82
C HIS A 439 -10.95 3.48 -23.60
N TYR A 440 -10.38 4.68 -23.40
CA TYR A 440 -10.93 5.90 -24.00
C TYR A 440 -10.30 6.28 -25.34
N TYR A 441 -9.08 5.81 -25.64
CA TYR A 441 -8.38 6.15 -26.88
C TYR A 441 -8.21 4.94 -27.80
N ILE A 442 -7.60 3.84 -27.34
CA ILE A 442 -7.22 2.73 -28.22
C ILE A 442 -8.43 1.90 -28.70
N ASP A 443 -9.25 1.38 -27.77
CA ASP A 443 -10.39 0.50 -28.08
C ASP A 443 -11.37 1.14 -29.09
N ARG A 444 -11.54 2.46 -28.97
CA ARG A 444 -12.44 3.25 -29.80
C ARG A 444 -11.98 3.37 -31.26
N HIS A 445 -10.68 3.38 -31.53
CA HIS A 445 -10.12 3.72 -32.84
C HIS A 445 -9.67 2.51 -33.67
N ILE A 446 -9.53 1.35 -33.04
CA ILE A 446 -9.09 0.11 -33.71
C ILE A 446 -10.25 -0.54 -34.46
N ASN A 447 -10.09 -0.95 -35.73
CA ASN A 447 -11.14 -1.69 -36.43
C ASN A 447 -11.19 -3.19 -36.02
N ALA A 448 -12.21 -3.93 -36.45
CA ALA A 448 -12.37 -5.34 -36.06
C ALA A 448 -11.22 -6.25 -36.53
N LEU A 449 -10.62 -5.97 -37.69
CA LEU A 449 -9.48 -6.74 -38.22
C LEU A 449 -8.23 -6.55 -37.36
N TRP A 450 -7.88 -5.29 -37.08
CA TRP A 450 -6.75 -4.95 -36.21
C TRP A 450 -6.95 -5.46 -34.79
N TYR A 451 -8.19 -5.41 -34.28
CA TYR A 451 -8.52 -6.00 -32.98
C TYR A 451 -8.15 -7.49 -32.93
N LYS A 452 -8.58 -8.29 -33.91
CA LYS A 452 -8.24 -9.73 -33.99
C LYS A 452 -6.73 -9.96 -34.07
N ARG A 453 -6.01 -9.16 -34.87
CA ARG A 453 -4.54 -9.25 -34.99
C ARG A 453 -3.83 -8.94 -33.67
N ILE A 454 -4.25 -7.88 -32.99
CA ILE A 454 -3.73 -7.48 -31.68
C ILE A 454 -4.04 -8.56 -30.64
N THR A 455 -5.27 -9.08 -30.60
CA THR A 455 -5.63 -10.19 -29.71
C THR A 455 -4.73 -11.40 -29.93
N LEU A 456 -4.51 -11.81 -31.19
CA LEU A 456 -3.65 -12.94 -31.51
C LEU A 456 -2.20 -12.69 -31.06
N LEU A 457 -1.66 -11.50 -31.35
CA LEU A 457 -0.31 -11.12 -30.93
C LEU A 457 -0.17 -11.19 -29.40
N ILE A 458 -1.12 -10.61 -28.66
CA ILE A 458 -1.10 -10.62 -27.19
C ILE A 458 -1.19 -12.05 -26.65
N ILE A 459 -2.04 -12.90 -27.22
CA ILE A 459 -2.16 -14.31 -26.81
C ILE A 459 -0.85 -15.05 -27.07
N LEU A 460 -0.23 -14.85 -28.23
CA LEU A 460 1.05 -15.48 -28.56
C LEU A 460 2.16 -15.01 -27.62
N THR A 461 2.30 -13.71 -27.39
CA THR A 461 3.34 -13.19 -26.50
C THR A 461 3.11 -13.57 -25.05
N ALA A 462 1.87 -13.48 -24.56
CA ALA A 462 1.52 -13.90 -23.19
C ALA A 462 1.65 -15.41 -23.01
N GLY A 463 1.32 -16.20 -24.04
CA GLY A 463 1.50 -17.65 -24.06
C GLY A 463 2.98 -18.04 -24.01
N LEU A 464 3.81 -17.46 -24.88
CA LEU A 464 5.27 -17.66 -24.88
C LEU A 464 5.90 -17.28 -23.55
N TYR A 465 5.49 -16.13 -22.99
CA TYR A 465 5.96 -15.69 -21.69
C TYR A 465 5.50 -16.64 -20.57
N SER A 466 4.26 -17.10 -20.59
CA SER A 466 3.75 -18.08 -19.63
C SER A 466 4.50 -19.41 -19.71
N ILE A 467 4.87 -19.86 -20.91
CA ILE A 467 5.70 -21.06 -21.11
C ILE A 467 7.11 -20.84 -20.54
N SER A 468 7.75 -19.71 -20.83
CA SER A 468 9.05 -19.36 -20.24
C SER A 468 8.98 -19.32 -18.71
N THR A 469 7.88 -18.79 -18.18
CA THR A 469 7.58 -18.74 -16.74
C THR A 469 7.44 -20.15 -16.16
N LEU A 470 6.72 -21.05 -16.84
CA LEU A 470 6.57 -22.45 -16.44
C LEU A 470 7.90 -23.21 -16.45
N ILE A 471 8.76 -22.97 -17.45
CA ILE A 471 10.10 -23.54 -17.49
C ILE A 471 10.89 -23.09 -16.26
N ASN A 472 10.81 -21.81 -15.90
CA ASN A 472 11.49 -21.29 -14.70
C ASN A 472 10.92 -21.90 -13.40
N ILE A 473 9.58 -21.99 -13.26
CA ILE A 473 8.91 -22.60 -12.11
C ILE A 473 9.23 -24.09 -11.99
N SER A 474 9.43 -24.80 -13.11
CA SER A 474 9.74 -26.24 -13.10
C SER A 474 11.08 -26.56 -12.42
N SER A 475 11.92 -25.55 -12.16
CA SER A 475 12.98 -25.69 -11.18
C SER A 475 12.37 -25.87 -9.78
N ILE A 476 12.58 -27.03 -9.17
CA ILE A 476 12.11 -27.37 -7.80
C ILE A 476 12.38 -26.20 -6.83
N LYS A 477 13.51 -25.51 -7.03
CA LYS A 477 13.93 -24.30 -6.31
C LYS A 477 12.86 -23.20 -6.23
N SER A 478 12.14 -22.89 -7.31
CA SER A 478 11.14 -21.81 -7.30
C SER A 478 9.93 -22.14 -6.43
N ILE A 479 9.52 -23.40 -6.34
CA ILE A 479 8.41 -23.83 -5.49
C ILE A 479 8.86 -23.84 -4.03
N THR A 480 10.04 -24.40 -3.74
CA THR A 480 10.60 -24.42 -2.39
C THR A 480 10.86 -23.01 -1.87
N ASP A 481 11.32 -22.08 -2.70
CA ASP A 481 11.58 -20.69 -2.29
C ASP A 481 10.28 -19.96 -1.91
N ASN A 482 9.15 -20.28 -2.56
CA ASN A 482 7.85 -19.69 -2.22
C ASN A 482 7.17 -20.37 -1.04
N PHE A 483 7.33 -21.69 -0.88
CA PHE A 483 6.65 -22.48 0.13
C PHE A 483 7.64 -23.36 0.92
N PRO A 484 8.56 -22.77 1.70
CA PRO A 484 9.62 -23.52 2.36
C PRO A 484 9.17 -24.15 3.69
N ILE A 485 8.01 -24.81 3.70
CA ILE A 485 7.38 -25.38 4.91
C ILE A 485 8.20 -26.52 5.55
N TYR A 486 9.11 -27.14 4.78
CA TYR A 486 9.97 -28.23 5.26
C TYR A 486 11.41 -27.79 5.55
N THR A 487 11.73 -26.51 5.33
CA THR A 487 13.05 -25.95 5.62
C THR A 487 13.16 -25.67 7.11
N LYS A 488 14.26 -26.11 7.73
CA LYS A 488 14.48 -25.91 9.16
C LYS A 488 14.82 -24.44 9.44
N ASP A 489 14.37 -23.92 10.59
CA ASP A 489 14.68 -22.54 11.00
C ASP A 489 16.19 -22.27 11.07
N SER A 490 17.00 -23.28 11.41
CA SER A 490 18.47 -23.17 11.43
C SER A 490 19.11 -22.89 10.06
N GLU A 491 18.39 -23.12 8.96
CA GLU A 491 18.82 -22.78 7.59
C GLU A 491 18.50 -21.32 7.24
N PHE A 492 17.49 -20.73 7.89
CA PHE A 492 17.13 -19.31 7.71
C PHE A 492 17.93 -18.39 8.63
N ILE A 493 18.14 -18.82 9.88
CA ILE A 493 18.79 -18.01 10.91
C ILE A 493 20.23 -17.65 10.46
N PRO A 494 20.59 -16.35 10.45
CA PRO A 494 21.94 -15.92 10.13
C PRO A 494 23.00 -16.66 10.96
N PRO A 495 24.09 -17.16 10.35
CA PRO A 495 25.13 -17.89 11.07
C PRO A 495 25.65 -17.16 12.31
N GLU A 496 25.87 -15.85 12.20
CA GLU A 496 26.34 -14.95 13.26
C GLU A 496 25.37 -14.84 14.46
N TYR A 497 24.13 -15.31 14.34
CA TYR A 497 23.14 -15.22 15.42
C TYR A 497 23.06 -16.51 16.22
N LYS A 498 23.49 -17.64 15.66
CA LYS A 498 23.31 -18.97 16.26
C LYS A 498 23.98 -19.10 17.63
N SER A 499 25.21 -18.61 17.75
CA SER A 499 25.97 -18.60 19.00
C SER A 499 25.27 -17.76 20.07
N THR A 500 24.80 -16.57 19.69
CA THR A 500 24.07 -15.64 20.58
C THR A 500 22.73 -16.22 21.03
N ILE A 501 21.97 -16.83 20.12
CA ILE A 501 20.71 -17.52 20.45
C ILE A 501 21.00 -18.62 21.47
N SER A 502 21.99 -19.48 21.20
CA SER A 502 22.37 -20.56 22.11
C SER A 502 22.81 -20.04 23.49
N PHE A 503 23.53 -18.93 23.53
CA PHE A 503 23.92 -18.27 24.78
C PHE A 503 22.67 -17.82 25.56
N LEU A 504 21.75 -17.10 24.93
CA LEU A 504 20.55 -16.58 25.58
C LEU A 504 19.63 -17.71 26.06
N THR A 505 19.37 -18.72 25.25
CA THR A 505 18.49 -19.85 25.62
C THR A 505 19.05 -20.70 26.74
N THR A 506 20.38 -20.74 26.89
CA THR A 506 21.05 -21.51 27.95
C THR A 506 21.18 -20.73 29.26
N ASN A 507 21.34 -19.41 29.19
CA ASN A 507 21.66 -18.57 30.35
C ASN A 507 20.45 -17.82 30.95
N LEU A 508 19.33 -17.74 30.24
CA LEU A 508 18.06 -17.23 30.79
C LEU A 508 17.34 -18.34 31.57
N THR A 509 16.96 -18.06 32.81
CA THR A 509 16.29 -19.02 33.69
C THR A 509 15.07 -18.41 34.38
N GLY A 510 14.06 -19.25 34.67
CA GLY A 510 12.89 -18.82 35.45
C GLY A 510 12.12 -17.66 34.82
N ASP A 511 12.00 -16.56 35.57
CA ASP A 511 11.29 -15.34 35.17
C ASP A 511 12.19 -14.29 34.49
N GLU A 512 13.49 -14.57 34.34
CA GLU A 512 14.45 -13.66 33.69
C GLU A 512 14.04 -13.38 32.24
N LYS A 513 14.18 -12.12 31.84
CA LYS A 513 13.78 -11.63 30.53
C LYS A 513 14.96 -11.08 29.75
N PHE A 514 14.83 -11.17 28.44
CA PHE A 514 15.71 -10.57 27.45
C PHE A 514 15.02 -9.41 26.74
N ILE A 515 15.80 -8.41 26.35
CA ILE A 515 15.36 -7.35 25.46
C ILE A 515 16.42 -7.03 24.42
N THR A 516 16.01 -6.57 23.24
CA THR A 516 16.94 -6.05 22.23
C THR A 516 16.74 -4.55 22.05
N LEU A 517 17.86 -3.82 21.91
CA LEU A 517 17.91 -2.43 21.44
C LEU A 517 18.23 -2.33 19.93
N THR A 518 18.28 -3.48 19.24
CA THR A 518 18.35 -3.53 17.77
C THR A 518 16.96 -3.39 17.17
N ASN A 519 16.90 -3.03 15.89
CA ASN A 519 15.63 -3.05 15.13
C ASN A 519 15.33 -4.46 14.61
N GLU A 520 15.38 -5.48 15.47
CA GLU A 520 15.20 -6.87 15.05
C GLU A 520 14.30 -7.62 16.03
N ALA A 521 12.99 -7.51 15.84
CA ALA A 521 12.04 -8.19 16.73
C ALA A 521 12.07 -9.73 16.58
N SER A 522 12.79 -10.28 15.60
CA SER A 522 12.95 -11.72 15.41
C SER A 522 13.65 -12.41 16.58
N TRP A 523 14.46 -11.69 17.36
CA TRP A 523 15.14 -12.26 18.54
C TRP A 523 14.16 -12.92 19.52
N TYR A 524 12.98 -12.33 19.71
CA TYR A 524 11.92 -12.87 20.56
C TYR A 524 11.40 -14.23 20.09
N TYR A 525 11.32 -14.43 18.77
CA TYR A 525 10.96 -15.72 18.18
C TYR A 525 12.08 -16.75 18.37
N PHE A 526 13.34 -16.36 18.16
CA PHE A 526 14.48 -17.28 18.26
C PHE A 526 14.69 -17.86 19.66
N ILE A 527 14.40 -17.09 20.71
CA ILE A 527 14.56 -17.52 22.10
C ILE A 527 13.24 -17.97 22.76
N ASP A 528 12.16 -17.99 21.99
CA ASP A 528 10.82 -18.36 22.45
C ASP A 528 10.33 -17.55 23.67
N GLN A 529 10.51 -16.22 23.63
CA GLN A 529 10.02 -15.30 24.66
C GLN A 529 9.21 -14.16 24.06
N ALA A 530 8.11 -13.77 24.71
CA ALA A 530 7.45 -12.51 24.39
C ALA A 530 8.36 -11.31 24.72
N CYS A 531 8.28 -10.25 23.91
CA CYS A 531 8.96 -9.00 24.21
C CYS A 531 8.50 -8.50 25.59
N PRO A 532 9.40 -8.14 26.52
CA PRO A 532 8.99 -7.70 27.85
C PRO A 532 8.22 -6.37 27.80
N THR A 533 8.60 -5.45 26.92
CA THR A 533 7.97 -4.14 26.78
C THR A 533 6.86 -4.18 25.72
N ARG A 534 6.20 -3.03 25.51
CA ARG A 534 5.26 -2.85 24.40
C ARG A 534 5.92 -2.56 23.05
N PHE A 535 7.25 -2.55 22.98
CA PHE A 535 8.02 -2.14 21.81
C PHE A 535 8.91 -3.29 21.32
N PRO A 536 8.36 -4.29 20.58
CA PRO A 536 9.19 -5.35 20.01
C PRO A 536 10.30 -4.82 19.10
N LEU A 537 9.98 -3.79 18.31
CA LEU A 537 10.99 -2.98 17.66
C LEU A 537 11.24 -1.70 18.45
N VAL A 538 12.51 -1.43 18.74
CA VAL A 538 12.91 -0.18 19.39
C VAL A 538 12.59 1.05 18.52
N TRP A 539 12.42 0.85 17.20
CA TRP A 539 11.90 1.84 16.25
C TRP A 539 10.58 2.50 16.67
N PHE A 540 9.72 1.82 17.44
CA PHE A 540 8.48 2.43 17.94
C PHE A 540 8.68 3.32 19.17
N ALA A 541 9.90 3.39 19.70
CA ALA A 541 10.26 4.15 20.87
C ALA A 541 10.86 5.53 20.57
N LEU A 542 10.90 5.98 19.30
CA LEU A 542 11.67 7.17 18.87
C LEU A 542 11.32 8.47 19.61
N SER A 543 10.05 8.73 19.89
CA SER A 543 9.66 9.93 20.64
C SER A 543 10.17 9.90 22.09
N GLN A 544 10.59 11.04 22.64
CA GLN A 544 11.04 11.12 24.04
C GLN A 544 10.04 10.52 25.04
N LYS A 545 8.73 10.71 24.80
CA LYS A 545 7.67 10.12 25.62
C LYS A 545 7.75 8.59 25.60
N ASN A 546 7.90 7.97 24.42
CA ASN A 546 7.99 6.53 24.32
C ASN A 546 9.31 5.97 24.86
N GLN A 547 10.43 6.69 24.72
CA GLN A 547 11.69 6.30 25.37
C GLN A 547 11.51 6.20 26.89
N LYS A 548 10.82 7.16 27.52
CA LYS A 548 10.53 7.13 28.95
C LYS A 548 9.63 5.94 29.35
N ILE A 549 8.59 5.65 28.57
CA ILE A 549 7.73 4.47 28.78
C ILE A 549 8.53 3.17 28.65
N PHE A 550 9.46 3.12 27.69
CA PHE A 550 10.35 1.99 27.48
C PHE A 550 11.26 1.79 28.71
N ILE A 551 11.92 2.84 29.17
CA ILE A 551 12.80 2.84 30.35
C ILE A 551 12.03 2.38 31.60
N GLU A 552 10.85 2.93 31.85
CA GLU A 552 9.98 2.53 32.97
C GLU A 552 9.60 1.05 32.90
N SER A 553 9.38 0.53 31.69
CA SER A 553 9.07 -0.89 31.47
C SER A 553 10.27 -1.80 31.74
N ILE A 554 11.49 -1.40 31.32
CA ILE A 554 12.72 -2.13 31.66
C ILE A 554 12.92 -2.16 33.18
N GLY A 555 12.80 -1.01 33.84
CA GLY A 555 13.06 -0.88 35.27
C GLY A 555 12.16 -1.75 36.15
N ARG A 556 10.90 -1.98 35.72
CA ARG A 556 9.91 -2.80 36.44
C ARG A 556 10.05 -4.31 36.22
N GLN A 557 10.79 -4.74 35.20
CA GLN A 557 10.88 -6.15 34.84
C GLN A 557 12.23 -6.74 35.22
N ASN A 558 12.28 -8.06 35.36
CA ASN A 558 13.50 -8.82 35.61
C ASN A 558 14.31 -8.99 34.30
N ILE A 559 14.69 -7.87 33.67
CA ILE A 559 15.51 -7.87 32.45
C ILE A 559 16.96 -8.15 32.83
N ARG A 560 17.44 -9.36 32.56
CA ARG A 560 18.82 -9.76 32.85
C ARG A 560 19.76 -9.36 31.72
N PHE A 561 19.41 -9.73 30.49
CA PHE A 561 20.25 -9.49 29.31
C PHE A 561 19.62 -8.48 28.35
N ILE A 562 20.47 -7.60 27.83
CA ILE A 562 20.15 -6.68 26.74
C ILE A 562 21.06 -6.99 25.56
N LEU A 563 20.49 -7.27 24.38
CA LEU A 563 21.24 -7.13 23.14
C LEU A 563 21.36 -5.65 22.83
N TYR A 564 22.52 -5.08 23.14
CA TYR A 564 22.76 -3.65 23.11
C TYR A 564 22.95 -3.14 21.68
N ARG A 565 23.77 -3.84 20.88
CA ARG A 565 23.99 -3.54 19.46
C ARG A 565 24.52 -4.75 18.70
N ASN A 566 24.37 -4.71 17.39
CA ASN A 566 25.06 -5.59 16.45
C ASN A 566 25.29 -4.87 15.10
N ARG A 567 25.90 -5.57 14.14
CA ARG A 567 26.26 -5.03 12.82
C ARG A 567 25.12 -5.02 11.80
N HIS A 568 23.89 -5.32 12.21
CA HIS A 568 22.75 -5.38 11.29
C HIS A 568 22.42 -4.00 10.72
N TRP A 569 22.13 -3.94 9.40
CA TRP A 569 21.90 -2.69 8.68
C TRP A 569 20.73 -1.88 9.26
N ALA A 570 19.71 -2.56 9.79
CA ALA A 570 18.52 -1.91 10.33
C ALA A 570 18.82 -1.09 11.60
N ASN A 571 19.99 -1.26 12.24
CA ASN A 571 20.38 -0.43 13.39
C ASN A 571 20.94 0.94 12.99
N ASN A 572 21.14 1.16 11.68
CA ASN A 572 21.70 2.39 11.12
C ASN A 572 20.87 2.88 9.92
N ILE A 573 19.54 2.81 10.04
CA ILE A 573 18.62 3.25 8.98
C ILE A 573 18.84 4.74 8.72
N ASP A 574 18.99 5.08 7.44
CA ASP A 574 19.29 6.43 6.96
C ASP A 574 20.62 7.00 7.49
N GLU A 575 21.58 6.12 7.81
CA GLU A 575 22.91 6.49 8.38
C GLU A 575 22.83 7.15 9.77
N ILE A 576 21.72 6.92 10.48
CA ILE A 576 21.52 7.40 11.86
C ILE A 576 21.37 6.19 12.77
N THR A 577 22.25 6.06 13.77
CA THR A 577 22.28 4.89 14.63
C THR A 577 21.11 4.88 15.63
N ASN A 578 20.78 3.71 16.17
CA ASN A 578 19.79 3.61 17.24
C ASN A 578 20.17 4.43 18.49
N GLU A 579 21.46 4.49 18.84
CA GLU A 579 21.99 5.32 19.93
C GLU A 579 21.66 6.80 19.71
N GLU A 580 21.88 7.31 18.49
CA GLU A 580 21.57 8.68 18.14
C GLU A 580 20.07 8.94 18.16
N ARG A 581 19.25 7.99 17.71
CA ARG A 581 17.79 8.12 17.68
C ARG A 581 17.14 8.02 19.06
N LEU A 582 17.75 7.28 19.97
CA LEU A 582 17.16 6.89 21.25
C LEU A 582 18.06 7.26 22.45
N PRO A 583 18.53 8.51 22.55
CA PRO A 583 19.59 8.88 23.48
C PRO A 583 19.20 8.66 24.95
N LEU A 584 17.93 8.86 25.32
CA LEU A 584 17.50 8.65 26.71
C LEU A 584 17.55 7.17 27.10
N LEU A 585 17.15 6.29 26.17
CA LEU A 585 17.14 4.85 26.39
C LEU A 585 18.56 4.30 26.48
N PHE A 586 19.45 4.70 25.58
CA PHE A 586 20.84 4.25 25.58
C PHE A 586 21.61 4.77 26.79
N ASN A 587 21.39 6.03 27.21
CA ASN A 587 21.98 6.54 28.45
C ASN A 587 21.53 5.73 29.67
N TYR A 588 20.23 5.47 29.82
CA TYR A 588 19.71 4.65 30.92
C TYR A 588 20.35 3.26 30.94
N VAL A 589 20.45 2.59 29.79
CA VAL A 589 21.07 1.26 29.71
C VAL A 589 22.55 1.34 30.08
N SER A 590 23.28 2.35 29.61
CA SER A 590 24.70 2.53 29.95
C SER A 590 24.97 2.75 31.45
N GLU A 591 24.01 3.32 32.18
CA GLU A 591 24.10 3.55 33.62
C GLU A 591 23.71 2.31 34.46
N ASN A 592 22.83 1.44 33.92
CA ASN A 592 22.20 0.35 34.68
C ASN A 592 22.64 -1.06 34.25
N TYR A 593 23.39 -1.17 33.15
CA TYR A 593 23.89 -2.42 32.59
C TYR A 593 25.38 -2.27 32.29
N HIS A 594 26.11 -3.38 32.25
CA HIS A 594 27.52 -3.41 31.83
C HIS A 594 27.73 -4.41 30.69
N PRO A 595 28.71 -4.18 29.81
CA PRO A 595 29.06 -5.15 28.77
C PRO A 595 29.48 -6.49 29.39
N LEU A 596 28.82 -7.58 28.98
CA LEU A 596 29.15 -8.93 29.45
C LEU A 596 30.00 -9.67 28.42
N VAL A 597 29.50 -9.76 27.18
CA VAL A 597 30.14 -10.55 26.12
C VAL A 597 29.78 -10.01 24.73
N ASN A 598 30.71 -10.13 23.78
CA ASN A 598 30.45 -9.93 22.36
C ASN A 598 30.56 -11.28 21.64
N ILE A 599 29.46 -11.74 21.06
CA ILE A 599 29.37 -13.03 20.37
C ILE A 599 29.08 -12.75 18.90
N ASP A 600 30.07 -13.01 18.03
CA ASP A 600 29.95 -12.84 16.58
C ASP A 600 29.45 -11.43 16.16
N GLY A 601 29.81 -10.40 16.93
CA GLY A 601 29.40 -9.01 16.69
C GLY A 601 28.08 -8.61 17.37
N ASN A 602 27.45 -9.50 18.14
CA ASN A 602 26.30 -9.19 18.99
C ASN A 602 26.78 -8.86 20.41
N GLU A 603 26.58 -7.63 20.84
CA GLU A 603 26.99 -7.19 22.18
C GLU A 603 25.88 -7.40 23.19
N ILE A 604 26.10 -8.34 24.10
CA ILE A 604 25.20 -8.64 25.21
C ILE A 604 25.68 -7.92 26.47
N TRP A 605 24.77 -7.20 27.10
CA TRP A 605 24.96 -6.49 28.34
C TRP A 605 24.14 -7.15 29.45
N GLU A 606 24.67 -7.18 30.66
CA GLU A 606 24.01 -7.74 31.85
C GLU A 606 23.66 -6.63 32.84
N ARG A 607 22.52 -6.79 33.53
CA ARG A 607 22.07 -5.82 34.53
C ARG A 607 23.10 -5.69 35.64
N ASN A 608 23.38 -4.46 36.05
CA ASN A 608 24.20 -4.21 37.23
C ASN A 608 23.48 -4.79 38.44
N ILE A 609 24.14 -5.68 39.17
CA ILE A 609 23.67 -6.13 40.47
C ILE A 609 23.86 -4.94 41.42
N THR A 610 22.83 -4.12 41.58
CA THR A 610 22.80 -3.19 42.71
C THR A 610 22.82 -4.06 43.96
N ALA A 611 23.91 -4.01 44.72
CA ALA A 611 23.93 -4.52 46.09
C ALA A 611 22.76 -3.87 46.83
N GLN A 612 21.72 -4.65 47.12
CA GLN A 612 20.61 -4.22 47.96
C GLN A 612 21.07 -4.01 49.40
#